data_AF-A0A0H5PVM1-F1
#
_entry.id   AF-A0A0H5PVM1-F1
#
_cell.length_a   1.000
_cell.length_b   1.000
_cell.length_c   1.000
_cell.angle_alpha   90.00
_cell.angle_beta   90.00
_cell.angle_gamma   90.00
#
_symmetry.space_group_name_H-M   'P 1'
#
loop_
_entity.id
_entity.type
_entity.pdbx_description
1 polymer ?
#
loop_
_entity_poly.entity_id
_entity_poly.type
_entity_poly.pdbx_seq_one_letter_code
_entity_poly.pdbx_strand_id
1 'polypeptide(L)'
;MKKILATITILFIFKKIVRFYIKSWLKASIKNLKKGQTMTTLQAYGLIEGLERLQIELAVDKIVLICSWGANPLKLRENLLEIAAAESAMGTARDKTPNSGAGVWQMDFNTFEDIKKWIEAKKSIEYIAATGSLIKNCTYQDLMVDLDKACFFTRAFLYARVKGAIGETREERAKQWKKYYNTIYGKGTEQHYLNMSNKFYKEVNNGI
;
A
#
# COMPACT_ATOMS: atom_id res chain seq x y z
N MET A 1 30.97 14.48 2.19
CA MET A 1 30.62 13.99 3.55
C MET A 1 29.12 13.79 3.78
N LYS A 2 28.24 14.82 3.66
CA LYS A 2 26.80 14.68 3.97
C LYS A 2 26.05 13.57 3.20
N LYS A 3 26.34 13.37 1.90
CA LYS A 3 25.73 12.30 1.08
C LYS A 3 26.10 10.89 1.55
N ILE A 4 27.35 10.70 2.00
CA ILE A 4 27.85 9.39 2.46
C ILE A 4 27.20 9.01 3.79
N LEU A 5 27.03 9.96 4.72
CA LEU A 5 26.31 9.72 5.97
C LEU A 5 24.84 9.34 5.71
N ALA A 6 24.14 10.02 4.80
CA ALA A 6 22.76 9.70 4.45
C ALA A 6 22.62 8.26 3.90
N THR A 7 23.54 7.84 3.01
CA THR A 7 23.55 6.48 2.45
C THR A 7 23.81 5.41 3.53
N ILE A 8 24.72 5.68 4.47
CA ILE A 8 25.02 4.76 5.59
C ILE A 8 23.82 4.63 6.53
N THR A 9 23.15 5.74 6.85
CA THR A 9 21.93 5.72 7.67
C THR A 9 20.80 4.93 7.00
N ILE A 10 20.61 5.10 5.69
CA ILE A 10 19.62 4.33 4.90
C ILE A 10 19.96 2.83 4.92
N LEU A 11 21.23 2.45 4.73
CA LEU A 11 21.68 1.06 4.79
C LEU A 11 21.50 0.43 6.19
N PHE A 12 21.69 1.21 7.25
CA PHE A 12 21.50 0.74 8.62
C PHE A 12 20.02 0.54 8.97
N ILE A 13 19.18 1.48 8.56
CA ILE A 13 17.72 1.37 8.64
C ILE A 13 17.26 0.14 7.84
N PHE A 14 17.76 -0.03 6.62
CA PHE A 14 17.47 -1.18 5.75
C PHE A 14 17.84 -2.51 6.42
N LYS A 15 19.04 -2.64 7.00
CA LYS A 15 19.45 -3.86 7.73
C LYS A 15 18.54 -4.16 8.93
N LYS A 16 18.09 -3.13 9.64
CA LYS A 16 17.25 -3.28 10.84
C LYS A 16 15.82 -3.66 10.47
N ILE A 17 15.27 -3.01 9.44
CA ILE A 17 14.02 -3.34 8.75
C ILE A 17 14.08 -4.79 8.32
N VAL A 18 14.98 -5.18 7.42
CA VAL A 18 15.10 -6.53 6.87
C VAL A 18 15.22 -7.60 7.97
N ARG A 19 16.04 -7.38 9.00
CA ARG A 19 16.18 -8.33 10.13
C ARG A 19 14.90 -8.47 10.95
N PHE A 20 14.16 -7.38 11.15
CA PHE A 20 12.87 -7.42 11.82
C PHE A 20 11.84 -8.22 11.00
N TYR A 21 11.77 -7.99 9.69
CA TYR A 21 10.85 -8.74 8.80
C TYR A 21 11.17 -10.22 8.74
N ILE A 22 12.45 -10.60 8.61
CA ILE A 22 12.85 -12.02 8.59
C ILE A 22 12.40 -12.71 9.87
N LYS A 23 12.58 -12.07 11.03
CA LYS A 23 12.16 -12.62 12.33
C LYS A 23 10.64 -12.69 12.49
N SER A 24 9.92 -11.68 12.02
CA SER A 24 8.45 -11.64 12.10
C SER A 24 7.81 -12.67 11.17
N TRP A 25 8.28 -12.74 9.91
CA TRP A 25 7.83 -13.70 8.91
C TRP A 25 8.09 -15.14 9.35
N LEU A 26 9.30 -15.46 9.83
CA LEU A 26 9.60 -16.80 10.37
C LEU A 26 8.63 -17.18 11.50
N LYS A 27 8.29 -16.26 12.40
CA LYS A 27 7.35 -16.54 13.50
C LYS A 27 5.93 -16.80 12.99
N ALA A 28 5.44 -16.02 12.02
CA ALA A 28 4.11 -16.19 11.43
C ALA A 28 4.02 -17.49 10.63
N SER A 29 5.01 -17.79 9.79
CA SER A 29 5.08 -19.04 9.01
C SER A 29 5.11 -20.29 9.91
N ILE A 30 5.88 -20.26 11.00
CA ILE A 30 5.92 -21.35 11.99
C ILE A 30 4.58 -21.53 12.69
N LYS A 31 3.84 -20.43 12.97
CA LYS A 31 2.51 -20.48 13.60
C LYS A 31 1.46 -21.09 12.67
N ASN A 32 1.52 -20.76 11.37
CA ASN A 32 0.54 -21.22 10.38
C ASN A 32 0.80 -22.69 9.96
N LEU A 33 2.05 -23.12 9.89
CA LEU A 33 2.40 -24.54 9.72
C LEU A 33 1.87 -25.42 10.88
N LYS A 34 1.83 -24.88 12.10
CA LYS A 34 1.30 -25.60 13.28
C LYS A 34 -0.22 -25.68 13.33
N LYS A 35 -0.96 -24.87 12.56
CA LYS A 35 -2.43 -24.80 12.60
C LYS A 35 -3.14 -25.63 11.53
N GLY A 36 -2.41 -26.29 10.61
CA GLY A 36 -3.01 -27.23 9.65
C GLY A 36 -4.09 -26.64 8.75
N GLN A 37 -4.10 -25.32 8.49
CA GLN A 37 -5.12 -24.69 7.63
C GLN A 37 -4.84 -25.04 6.16
N THR A 38 -5.66 -25.92 5.60
CA THR A 38 -5.70 -26.23 4.17
C THR A 38 -6.36 -25.10 3.38
N MET A 39 -5.78 -24.78 2.22
CA MET A 39 -6.22 -23.74 1.28
C MET A 39 -7.56 -24.08 0.61
N THR A 40 -8.69 -23.89 1.30
CA THR A 40 -10.01 -24.16 0.72
C THR A 40 -11.02 -23.09 1.08
N THR A 41 -10.90 -21.93 0.42
CA THR A 41 -11.99 -21.04 -0.09
C THR A 41 -11.38 -19.83 -0.82
N LEU A 42 -10.31 -20.08 -1.59
CA LEU A 42 -9.89 -19.18 -2.65
C LEU A 42 -11.01 -19.15 -3.70
N GLN A 43 -11.58 -17.98 -4.01
CA GLN A 43 -11.67 -17.50 -5.41
C GLN A 43 -12.65 -16.34 -5.63
N ALA A 44 -13.55 -16.00 -4.72
CA ALA A 44 -14.67 -15.19 -5.21
C ALA A 44 -14.49 -13.66 -5.20
N TYR A 45 -13.65 -13.03 -4.35
CA TYR A 45 -13.74 -11.56 -4.16
C TYR A 45 -12.51 -10.84 -3.59
N GLY A 46 -11.30 -11.33 -3.86
CA GLY A 46 -10.17 -10.42 -3.82
C GLY A 46 -9.65 -9.91 -2.47
N LEU A 47 -9.57 -10.77 -1.45
CA LEU A 47 -8.48 -10.87 -0.49
C LEU A 47 -8.49 -12.31 0.06
N ILE A 48 -7.30 -12.85 0.39
CA ILE A 48 -7.16 -14.17 1.00
C ILE A 48 -7.67 -14.10 2.44
N GLU A 49 -8.57 -15.00 2.85
CA GLU A 49 -8.97 -15.12 4.25
C GLU A 49 -7.74 -15.36 5.13
N GLY A 50 -7.57 -14.55 6.18
CA GLY A 50 -6.36 -14.57 7.01
C GLY A 50 -5.23 -13.68 6.50
N LEU A 51 -5.53 -12.67 5.66
CA LEU A 51 -4.57 -11.63 5.30
C LEU A 51 -4.09 -10.91 6.58
N GLU A 52 -2.88 -11.25 7.02
CA GLU A 52 -2.33 -10.67 8.24
C GLU A 52 -1.88 -9.24 7.93
N ARG A 53 -2.21 -8.29 8.80
CA ARG A 53 -1.73 -6.88 8.75
C ARG A 53 -0.27 -6.75 8.33
N LEU A 54 0.57 -7.67 8.80
CA LEU A 54 1.99 -7.75 8.46
C LEU A 54 2.26 -7.83 6.95
N GLN A 55 1.42 -8.53 6.17
CA GLN A 55 1.55 -8.65 4.72
C GLN A 55 1.28 -7.31 4.02
N ILE A 56 0.29 -6.54 4.49
CA ILE A 56 -0.01 -5.20 3.99
C ILE A 56 1.17 -4.26 4.29
N GLU A 57 1.68 -4.28 5.52
CA GLU A 57 2.83 -3.47 5.90
C GLU A 57 4.08 -3.84 5.08
N LEU A 58 4.34 -5.12 4.86
CA LEU A 58 5.42 -5.61 4.00
C LEU A 58 5.32 -5.09 2.56
N ALA A 59 4.12 -5.15 1.98
CA ALA A 59 3.88 -4.61 0.63
C ALA A 59 4.14 -3.11 0.58
N VAL A 60 3.65 -2.36 1.57
CA VAL A 60 3.93 -0.91 1.69
C VAL A 60 5.42 -0.64 1.80
N ASP A 61 6.13 -1.36 2.66
CA ASP A 61 7.56 -1.16 2.88
C ASP A 61 8.39 -1.46 1.62
N LYS A 62 8.02 -2.52 0.88
CA LYS A 62 8.59 -2.81 -0.43
C LYS A 62 8.35 -1.65 -1.40
N ILE A 63 7.11 -1.18 -1.55
CA ILE A 63 6.79 -0.08 -2.47
C ILE A 63 7.44 1.23 -2.06
N VAL A 64 7.53 1.55 -0.77
CA VAL A 64 8.27 2.74 -0.29
C VAL A 64 9.74 2.66 -0.72
N LEU A 65 10.37 1.50 -0.58
CA LEU A 65 11.76 1.30 -0.94
C LEU A 65 12.02 1.55 -2.44
N ILE A 66 11.19 1.00 -3.32
CA ILE A 66 11.41 1.07 -4.77
C ILE A 66 10.73 2.26 -5.46
N CYS A 67 9.69 2.83 -4.86
CA CYS A 67 8.82 3.84 -5.47
C CYS A 67 8.67 5.11 -4.63
N SER A 68 9.66 5.47 -3.81
CA SER A 68 9.64 6.78 -3.10
C SER A 68 9.53 7.95 -4.08
N TRP A 69 10.24 7.89 -5.22
CA TRP A 69 10.21 8.90 -6.30
C TRP A 69 10.27 10.35 -5.81
N GLY A 70 11.18 10.63 -4.88
CA GLY A 70 11.40 11.97 -4.32
C GLY A 70 10.53 12.32 -3.10
N ALA A 71 9.58 11.47 -2.71
CA ALA A 71 8.83 11.63 -1.46
C ALA A 71 9.70 11.30 -0.23
N ASN A 72 9.34 11.86 0.93
CA ASN A 72 9.85 11.38 2.22
C ASN A 72 9.36 9.93 2.45
N PRO A 73 10.25 8.92 2.60
CA PRO A 73 9.85 7.52 2.70
C PRO A 73 8.95 7.23 3.90
N LEU A 74 9.17 7.89 5.04
CA LEU A 74 8.37 7.68 6.25
C LEU A 74 6.95 8.21 6.06
N LYS A 75 6.83 9.41 5.47
CA LYS A 75 5.53 10.02 5.19
C LYS A 75 4.76 9.26 4.12
N LEU A 76 5.47 8.73 3.13
CA LEU A 76 4.86 7.86 2.12
C LEU A 76 4.34 6.55 2.75
N ARG A 77 5.13 5.92 3.62
CA ARG A 77 4.71 4.72 4.35
C ARG A 77 3.44 4.98 5.16
N GLU A 78 3.44 6.06 5.95
CA GLU A 78 2.27 6.50 6.72
C GLU A 78 1.06 6.68 5.80
N ASN A 79 1.22 7.43 4.70
CA ASN A 79 0.13 7.70 3.78
C ASN A 79 -0.49 6.43 3.18
N LEU A 80 0.33 5.49 2.69
CA LEU A 80 -0.18 4.27 2.08
C LEU A 80 -0.93 3.39 3.09
N LEU A 81 -0.47 3.32 4.34
CA LEU A 81 -1.15 2.57 5.41
C LEU A 81 -2.46 3.25 5.84
N GLU A 82 -2.46 4.57 5.95
CA GLU A 82 -3.66 5.32 6.29
C GLU A 82 -4.74 5.23 5.20
N ILE A 83 -4.36 5.22 3.91
CA ILE A 83 -5.29 4.96 2.81
C ILE A 83 -5.85 3.52 2.93
N ALA A 84 -5.01 2.51 3.16
CA ALA A 84 -5.48 1.14 3.38
C ALA A 84 -6.48 1.04 4.55
N ALA A 85 -6.23 1.78 5.63
CA ALA A 85 -7.15 1.85 6.76
C ALA A 85 -8.46 2.54 6.39
N ALA A 86 -8.41 3.66 5.66
CA ALA A 86 -9.60 4.42 5.27
C ALA A 86 -10.48 3.68 4.26
N GLU A 87 -9.87 2.97 3.31
CA GLU A 87 -10.56 2.31 2.20
C GLU A 87 -11.16 0.95 2.58
N SER A 88 -10.43 0.14 3.34
CA SER A 88 -10.84 -1.24 3.62
C SER A 88 -10.64 -1.67 5.07
N ALA A 89 -10.37 -0.74 5.99
CA ALA A 89 -9.98 -1.07 7.35
C ALA A 89 -8.85 -2.12 7.38
N MET A 90 -7.79 -1.89 6.59
CA MET A 90 -6.67 -2.83 6.43
C MET A 90 -7.11 -4.19 5.87
N GLY A 91 -8.06 -4.20 4.93
CA GLY A 91 -8.60 -5.41 4.31
C GLY A 91 -9.71 -6.13 5.08
N THR A 92 -10.13 -5.63 6.25
CA THR A 92 -11.16 -6.27 7.09
C THR A 92 -12.60 -5.83 6.77
N ALA A 93 -12.78 -4.59 6.29
CA ALA A 93 -14.06 -4.05 5.88
C ALA A 93 -14.25 -4.30 4.38
N ARG A 94 -14.95 -5.38 4.05
CA ARG A 94 -15.17 -5.80 2.66
C ARG A 94 -16.37 -5.08 2.05
N ASP A 95 -16.16 -4.41 0.91
CA ASP A 95 -17.24 -4.00 0.03
C ASP A 95 -17.75 -5.23 -0.74
N LYS A 96 -19.04 -5.51 -0.63
CA LYS A 96 -19.71 -6.64 -1.30
C LYS A 96 -20.29 -6.27 -2.66
N THR A 97 -20.14 -5.01 -3.07
CA THR A 97 -20.73 -4.48 -4.29
C THR A 97 -19.97 -4.97 -5.51
N PRO A 98 -20.62 -5.61 -6.51
CA PRO A 98 -20.00 -5.94 -7.79
C PRO A 98 -19.42 -4.67 -8.45
N ASN A 99 -18.20 -4.76 -9.03
CA ASN A 99 -17.46 -3.63 -9.61
C ASN A 99 -17.05 -2.52 -8.62
N SER A 100 -16.98 -2.82 -7.32
CA SER A 100 -16.33 -1.93 -6.34
C SER A 100 -14.81 -1.91 -6.50
N GLY A 101 -14.16 -1.00 -5.77
CA GLY A 101 -12.70 -0.85 -5.79
C GLY A 101 -11.97 -2.17 -5.49
N ALA A 102 -10.88 -2.42 -6.18
CA ALA A 102 -10.10 -3.63 -6.05
C ALA A 102 -9.09 -3.58 -4.89
N GLY A 103 -9.05 -4.66 -4.10
CA GLY A 103 -8.02 -4.91 -3.09
C GLY A 103 -8.06 -3.98 -1.89
N VAL A 104 -6.98 -4.00 -1.08
CA VAL A 104 -6.87 -3.25 0.18
C VAL A 104 -7.02 -1.74 -0.02
N TRP A 105 -6.55 -1.20 -1.14
CA TRP A 105 -6.61 0.23 -1.44
C TRP A 105 -7.82 0.64 -2.29
N GLN A 106 -8.73 -0.29 -2.58
CA GLN A 106 -10.01 -0.05 -3.26
C GLN A 106 -9.90 0.80 -4.54
N MET A 107 -8.92 0.51 -5.39
CA MET A 107 -8.76 1.23 -6.66
C MET A 107 -9.85 0.82 -7.64
N ASP A 108 -10.56 1.77 -8.25
CA ASP A 108 -11.56 1.46 -9.27
C ASP A 108 -10.93 1.11 -10.64
N PHE A 109 -11.72 0.45 -11.50
CA PHE A 109 -11.26 -0.04 -12.80
C PHE A 109 -10.79 1.08 -13.74
N ASN A 110 -11.52 2.20 -13.80
CA ASN A 110 -11.18 3.29 -14.71
C ASN A 110 -9.87 3.96 -14.27
N THR A 111 -9.71 4.18 -12.96
CA THR A 111 -8.46 4.68 -12.39
C THR A 111 -7.29 3.74 -12.66
N PHE A 112 -7.49 2.42 -12.53
CA PHE A 112 -6.46 1.44 -12.87
C PHE A 112 -6.01 1.55 -14.33
N GLU A 113 -6.96 1.56 -15.28
CA GLU A 113 -6.67 1.64 -16.71
C GLU A 113 -5.96 2.95 -17.08
N ASP A 114 -6.40 4.07 -16.49
CA ASP A 114 -5.77 5.39 -16.71
C ASP A 114 -4.32 5.41 -16.20
N ILE A 115 -4.08 4.88 -15.00
CA ILE A 115 -2.73 4.83 -14.43
C ILE A 115 -1.85 3.85 -15.19
N LYS A 116 -2.37 2.70 -15.60
CA LYS A 116 -1.63 1.74 -16.42
C LYS A 116 -1.14 2.39 -17.72
N LYS A 117 -2.02 3.09 -18.45
CA LYS A 117 -1.64 3.84 -19.65
C LYS A 117 -0.62 4.93 -19.37
N TRP A 118 -0.80 5.67 -18.27
CA TRP A 118 0.16 6.72 -17.87
C TRP A 118 1.55 6.15 -17.56
N ILE A 119 1.61 4.99 -16.89
CA ILE A 119 2.85 4.25 -16.61
C ILE A 119 3.50 3.78 -17.92
N GLU A 120 2.74 3.15 -18.81
CA GLU A 120 3.25 2.64 -20.09
C GLU A 120 3.79 3.76 -20.99
N ALA A 121 3.19 4.96 -20.92
CA ALA A 121 3.69 6.15 -21.61
C ALA A 121 4.97 6.73 -20.98
N LYS A 122 5.21 6.49 -19.68
CA LYS A 122 6.42 6.93 -18.96
C LYS A 122 7.61 6.04 -19.31
N LYS A 123 8.35 6.43 -20.36
CA LYS A 123 9.56 5.72 -20.84
C LYS A 123 10.82 5.88 -19.97
N SER A 124 10.73 6.35 -18.72
CA SER A 124 11.95 6.57 -17.93
C SER A 124 12.52 5.24 -17.40
N ILE A 125 13.83 5.07 -17.57
CA ILE A 125 14.56 3.85 -17.18
C ILE A 125 14.39 3.55 -15.69
N GLU A 126 14.32 4.57 -14.81
CA GLU A 126 14.10 4.33 -13.38
C GLU A 126 12.72 3.73 -13.09
N TYR A 127 11.69 4.13 -13.84
CA TYR A 127 10.34 3.61 -13.67
C TYR A 127 10.29 2.15 -14.15
N ILE A 128 10.81 1.89 -15.34
CA ILE A 128 10.87 0.55 -15.95
C ILE A 128 11.69 -0.42 -15.09
N ALA A 129 12.83 0.00 -14.56
CA ALA A 129 13.71 -0.84 -13.73
C ALA A 129 13.11 -1.16 -12.35
N ALA A 130 12.40 -0.21 -11.73
CA ALA A 130 11.81 -0.41 -10.41
C ALA A 130 10.48 -1.19 -10.45
N THR A 131 9.77 -1.20 -11.58
CA THR A 131 8.35 -1.58 -11.63
C THR A 131 7.99 -2.55 -12.74
N GLY A 132 8.94 -2.92 -13.61
CA GLY A 132 8.68 -3.75 -14.79
C GLY A 132 8.00 -5.08 -14.48
N SER A 133 8.34 -5.73 -13.36
CA SER A 133 7.67 -6.98 -12.93
C SER A 133 6.27 -6.75 -12.34
N LEU A 134 6.00 -5.57 -11.76
CA LEU A 134 4.70 -5.23 -11.18
C LEU A 134 3.66 -4.90 -12.25
N ILE A 135 4.11 -4.34 -13.38
CA ILE A 135 3.23 -3.94 -14.50
C ILE A 135 3.04 -5.07 -15.51
N LYS A 136 4.08 -5.88 -15.74
CA LYS A 136 4.06 -6.92 -16.78
C LYS A 136 2.91 -7.89 -16.54
N ASN A 137 2.02 -7.99 -17.53
CA ASN A 137 0.81 -8.82 -17.50
C ASN A 137 -0.12 -8.51 -16.32
N CYS A 138 -0.04 -7.31 -15.73
CA CYS A 138 -0.94 -6.92 -14.65
C CYS A 138 -2.35 -6.66 -15.19
N THR A 139 -3.32 -7.36 -14.63
CA THR A 139 -4.76 -7.15 -14.86
C THR A 139 -5.39 -6.45 -13.66
N TYR A 140 -6.57 -5.86 -13.84
CA TYR A 140 -7.32 -5.25 -12.73
C TYR A 140 -7.62 -6.26 -11.62
N GLN A 141 -7.90 -7.50 -12.00
CA GLN A 141 -8.15 -8.60 -11.08
C GLN A 141 -6.92 -8.98 -10.25
N ASP A 142 -5.71 -8.63 -10.68
CA ASP A 142 -4.54 -8.87 -9.87
C ASP A 142 -4.51 -7.98 -8.62
N LEU A 143 -5.05 -6.75 -8.68
CA LEU A 143 -5.06 -5.84 -7.53
C LEU A 143 -5.87 -6.40 -6.35
N MET A 144 -6.77 -7.32 -6.62
CA MET A 144 -7.56 -8.03 -5.63
C MET A 144 -6.75 -9.07 -4.85
N VAL A 145 -5.68 -9.63 -5.39
CA VAL A 145 -4.97 -10.75 -4.75
C VAL A 145 -3.47 -10.49 -4.54
N ASP A 146 -2.91 -9.51 -5.25
CA ASP A 146 -1.50 -9.14 -5.21
C ASP A 146 -1.35 -7.76 -4.56
N LEU A 147 -0.96 -7.77 -3.28
CA LEU A 147 -0.78 -6.56 -2.47
C LEU A 147 0.31 -5.64 -3.03
N ASP A 148 1.35 -6.21 -3.62
CA ASP A 148 2.44 -5.40 -4.17
C ASP A 148 1.93 -4.60 -5.38
N LYS A 149 1.16 -5.25 -6.26
CA LYS A 149 0.51 -4.57 -7.40
C LYS A 149 -0.50 -3.53 -6.92
N ALA A 150 -1.39 -3.87 -5.98
CA ALA A 150 -2.38 -2.93 -5.45
C ALA A 150 -1.75 -1.69 -4.81
N CYS A 151 -0.72 -1.89 -3.98
CA CYS A 151 0.03 -0.81 -3.34
C CYS A 151 0.81 0.02 -4.37
N PHE A 152 1.41 -0.64 -5.35
CA PHE A 152 2.15 0.01 -6.43
C PHE A 152 1.27 0.94 -7.25
N PHE A 153 0.10 0.46 -7.72
CA PHE A 153 -0.81 1.28 -8.50
C PHE A 153 -1.35 2.46 -7.69
N THR A 154 -1.62 2.26 -6.39
CA THR A 154 -1.97 3.36 -5.46
C THR A 154 -0.86 4.41 -5.39
N ARG A 155 0.40 3.98 -5.26
CA ARG A 155 1.55 4.89 -5.25
C ARG A 155 1.74 5.62 -6.58
N ALA A 156 1.60 4.92 -7.70
CA ALA A 156 1.67 5.45 -9.05
C ALA A 156 0.59 6.53 -9.28
N PHE A 157 -0.64 6.26 -8.83
CA PHE A 157 -1.73 7.22 -8.85
C PHE A 157 -1.38 8.51 -8.11
N LEU A 158 -0.95 8.39 -6.85
CA LEU A 158 -0.54 9.56 -6.05
C LEU A 158 0.58 10.33 -6.75
N TYR A 159 1.57 9.64 -7.31
CA TYR A 159 2.64 10.32 -8.04
C TYR A 159 2.12 11.09 -9.26
N ALA A 160 1.25 10.46 -10.06
CA ALA A 160 0.69 11.09 -11.26
C ALA A 160 -0.12 12.36 -10.93
N ARG A 161 -0.83 12.38 -9.78
CA ARG A 161 -1.70 13.50 -9.38
C ARG A 161 -0.98 14.60 -8.59
N VAL A 162 -0.04 14.26 -7.71
CA VAL A 162 0.63 15.23 -6.82
C VAL A 162 2.15 15.29 -7.00
N LYS A 163 2.69 14.72 -8.07
CA LYS A 163 4.13 14.69 -8.40
C LYS A 163 5.01 14.19 -7.25
N GLY A 164 4.46 13.31 -6.41
CA GLY A 164 5.17 12.72 -5.28
C GLY A 164 5.20 13.57 -4.00
N ALA A 165 4.55 14.73 -3.95
CA ALA A 165 4.36 15.45 -2.70
C ALA A 165 3.43 14.65 -1.77
N ILE A 166 3.86 14.43 -0.53
CA ILE A 166 3.07 13.74 0.51
C ILE A 166 2.94 14.69 1.69
N GLY A 167 1.74 14.78 2.28
CA GLY A 167 1.51 15.59 3.47
C GLY A 167 2.44 15.22 4.62
N GLU A 168 3.02 16.23 5.26
CA GLU A 168 3.92 16.07 6.41
C GLU A 168 3.13 15.72 7.67
N THR A 169 1.92 16.27 7.76
CA THR A 169 0.94 15.96 8.81
C THR A 169 -0.11 14.98 8.30
N ARG A 170 -0.74 14.27 9.24
CA ARG A 170 -1.83 13.35 8.93
C ARG A 170 -3.05 14.10 8.36
N GLU A 171 -3.31 15.29 8.86
CA GLU A 171 -4.40 16.17 8.42
C GLU A 171 -4.17 16.64 6.97
N GLU A 172 -2.93 16.94 6.57
CA GLU A 172 -2.59 17.21 5.18
C GLU A 172 -2.78 15.98 4.29
N ARG A 173 -2.42 14.79 4.76
CA ARG A 173 -2.65 13.55 4.02
C ARG A 173 -4.14 13.23 3.87
N ALA A 174 -4.96 13.50 4.89
CA ALA A 174 -6.42 13.36 4.82
C ALA A 174 -7.01 14.29 3.74
N LYS A 175 -6.58 15.55 3.71
CA LYS A 175 -6.96 16.52 2.67
C LYS A 175 -6.54 16.06 1.27
N GLN A 176 -5.32 15.55 1.13
CA GLN A 176 -4.81 15.01 -0.14
C GLN A 176 -5.61 13.78 -0.60
N TRP A 177 -5.86 12.83 0.29
CA TRP A 177 -6.69 11.67 0.01
C TRP A 177 -8.10 12.08 -0.43
N LYS A 178 -8.75 13.02 0.28
CA LYS A 178 -10.09 13.47 -0.10
C LYS A 178 -10.10 14.18 -1.46
N LYS A 179 -9.10 15.02 -1.72
CA LYS A 179 -9.00 15.78 -2.96
C LYS A 179 -8.72 14.89 -4.18
N TYR A 180 -7.76 13.97 -4.06
CA TYR A 180 -7.21 13.25 -5.21
C TYR A 180 -7.63 11.80 -5.29
N TYR A 181 -7.77 11.09 -4.17
CA TYR A 181 -8.02 9.64 -4.16
C TYR A 181 -9.51 9.32 -4.06
N ASN A 182 -10.17 9.80 -3.00
CA ASN A 182 -11.62 9.60 -2.83
C ASN A 182 -12.45 10.52 -3.74
N THR A 183 -11.89 11.67 -4.10
CA THR A 183 -12.53 12.79 -4.83
C THR A 183 -13.66 13.47 -4.05
N ILE A 184 -14.08 14.66 -4.51
CA ILE A 184 -15.18 15.43 -3.90
C ILE A 184 -16.49 14.63 -3.93
N TYR A 185 -16.71 13.83 -4.98
CA TYR A 185 -17.92 13.02 -5.16
C TYR A 185 -17.92 11.70 -4.37
N GLY A 186 -16.75 11.27 -3.86
CA GLY A 186 -16.68 10.09 -3.00
C GLY A 186 -17.38 10.33 -1.66
N LYS A 187 -17.96 9.27 -1.09
CA LYS A 187 -18.70 9.33 0.19
C LYS A 187 -17.80 9.55 1.41
N GLY A 188 -16.49 9.34 1.27
CA GLY A 188 -15.53 9.47 2.35
C GLY A 188 -15.30 10.93 2.74
N THR A 189 -15.00 11.18 4.01
CA THR A 189 -14.66 12.53 4.53
C THR A 189 -13.26 12.55 5.12
N GLU A 190 -12.63 13.72 5.20
CA GLU A 190 -11.34 13.85 5.88
C GLU A 190 -11.40 13.29 7.32
N GLN A 191 -12.53 13.50 8.01
CA GLN A 191 -12.75 12.95 9.35
C GLN A 191 -12.83 11.41 9.35
N HIS A 192 -13.46 10.79 8.33
CA HIS A 192 -13.46 9.34 8.16
C HIS A 192 -12.02 8.80 8.06
N TYR A 193 -11.21 9.40 7.18
CA TYR A 193 -9.80 9.04 7.03
C TYR A 193 -9.04 9.14 8.36
N LEU A 194 -9.20 10.26 9.08
CA LEU A 194 -8.55 10.48 10.38
C LEU A 194 -8.98 9.45 11.43
N ASN A 195 -10.27 9.11 11.48
CA ASN A 195 -10.81 8.13 12.41
C ASN A 195 -10.25 6.73 12.14
N MET A 196 -10.22 6.32 10.87
CA MET A 196 -9.70 5.01 10.46
C MET A 196 -8.19 4.91 10.69
N SER A 197 -7.45 5.96 10.36
CA SER A 197 -6.01 6.07 10.65
C SER A 197 -5.71 5.98 12.14
N ASN A 198 -6.51 6.64 12.99
CA ASN A 198 -6.37 6.58 14.44
C ASN A 198 -6.60 5.17 15.00
N LYS A 199 -7.60 4.44 14.48
CA LYS A 199 -7.84 3.04 14.88
C LYS A 199 -6.62 2.19 14.57
N PHE A 200 -6.10 2.29 13.34
CA PHE A 200 -4.88 1.62 12.93
C PHE A 200 -3.70 1.89 13.88
N TYR A 201 -3.41 3.17 14.19
CA TYR A 201 -2.29 3.52 15.06
C TYR A 201 -2.47 3.04 16.51
N LYS A 202 -3.70 3.06 17.04
CA LYS A 202 -3.98 2.54 18.39
C LYS A 202 -3.72 1.03 18.48
N GLU A 203 -4.11 0.28 17.44
CA GLU A 203 -3.84 -1.15 17.38
C GLU A 203 -2.33 -1.45 17.33
N VAL A 204 -1.53 -0.66 16.59
CA VAL A 204 -0.06 -0.79 16.60
C VAL A 204 0.48 -0.61 18.03
N ASN A 205 0.07 0.48 18.68
CA ASN A 205 0.61 0.87 19.99
C ASN A 205 0.20 -0.09 21.10
N ASN A 206 -0.95 -0.76 20.95
CA ASN A 206 -1.47 -1.74 21.91
C ASN A 206 -0.96 -3.16 21.66
N GLY A 207 -0.18 -3.40 20.59
CA GLY A 207 0.38 -4.72 20.27
C GLY A 207 -0.66 -5.77 19.88
N ILE A 208 -1.78 -5.34 19.31
CA ILE A 208 -2.90 -6.19 18.86
C ILE A 208 -2.78 -6.47 17.36
#